data_AF-A0A524D516-F1
#
_entry.id   AF-A0A524D516-F1
#
_cell.length_a   1.000
_cell.length_b   1.000
_cell.length_c   1.000
_cell.angle_alpha   90.00
_cell.angle_beta   90.00
_cell.angle_gamma   90.00
#
_symmetry.space_group_name_H-M   'P 1'
#
loop_
_entity.id
_entity.type
_entity.pdbx_description
1 polymer ?
#
loop_
_entity_poly.entity_id
_entity_poly.type
_entity_poly.pdbx_seq_one_letter_code
_entity_poly.pdbx_strand_id
1 'polypeptide(L)'
;MSSKVNETKLVFVTGGVLSGIGKGVTTASIAKLFQFRGYSVRIVKIDPYLNIDPGTLNPIEHGEVFVTDQTWTFRPVDDFQFKISEIDLDFGTYERFTGMNA
;
A
#
# COMPACT_ATOMS: atom_id res chain seq x y z
N MET A 1 -26.31 6.24 27.06
CA MET A 1 -25.63 5.36 26.07
C MET A 1 -24.51 6.17 25.44
N SER A 2 -23.27 5.97 25.86
CA SER A 2 -22.12 6.66 25.27
C SER A 2 -21.86 6.05 23.89
N SER A 3 -22.09 6.81 22.82
CA SER A 3 -21.66 6.44 21.48
C SER A 3 -20.14 6.27 21.50
N LYS A 4 -19.65 5.02 21.52
CA LYS A 4 -18.23 4.78 21.28
C LYS A 4 -17.92 5.34 19.89
N VAL A 5 -17.08 6.38 19.85
CA VAL A 5 -16.44 6.78 18.59
C VAL A 5 -15.72 5.54 18.09
N ASN A 6 -16.06 5.07 16.89
CA ASN A 6 -15.38 3.95 16.25
C ASN A 6 -13.97 4.42 15.86
N GLU A 7 -13.03 4.32 16.80
CA GLU A 7 -11.62 4.55 16.53
C GLU A 7 -11.10 3.53 15.51
N THR A 8 -10.51 4.04 14.43
CA THR A 8 -9.76 3.22 13.48
C THR A 8 -8.65 2.48 14.20
N LYS A 9 -8.63 1.15 14.09
CA LYS A 9 -7.57 0.32 14.66
C LYS A 9 -6.44 0.14 13.65
N LEU A 10 -5.21 0.21 14.12
CA LEU A 10 -3.99 0.10 13.31
C LEU A 10 -3.35 -1.27 13.54
N VAL A 11 -2.99 -1.95 12.44
CA VAL A 11 -2.23 -3.20 12.45
C VAL A 11 -0.95 -2.96 11.66
N PHE A 12 0.19 -3.00 12.35
CA PHE A 12 1.49 -2.82 11.71
C PHE A 12 2.07 -4.18 11.32
N VAL A 13 2.44 -4.33 10.05
CA VAL A 13 3.11 -5.54 9.53
C VAL A 13 4.56 -5.21 9.26
N THR A 14 5.47 -5.79 10.05
CA THR A 14 6.92 -5.59 9.92
C THR A 14 7.62 -6.87 9.44
N GLY A 15 8.83 -6.73 8.91
CA GLY A 15 9.64 -7.85 8.43
C GLY A 15 11.04 -7.89 9.02
N GLY A 16 11.53 -9.08 9.33
CA GLY A 16 12.93 -9.32 9.68
C GLY A 16 13.59 -10.34 8.76
N VAL A 17 14.90 -10.51 8.92
CA VAL A 17 15.76 -11.50 8.24
C VAL A 17 16.03 -11.19 6.76
N LEU A 18 15.05 -11.30 5.86
CA LEU A 18 15.25 -11.08 4.42
C LEU A 18 14.04 -10.37 3.79
N SER A 19 14.30 -9.59 2.73
CA SER A 19 13.24 -9.08 1.86
C SER A 19 12.62 -10.22 1.03
N GLY A 20 11.42 -10.01 0.48
CA GLY A 20 10.79 -10.99 -0.42
C GLY A 20 10.08 -12.20 0.22
N ILE A 21 10.05 -12.33 1.56
CA ILE A 21 9.41 -13.48 2.24
C ILE A 21 7.86 -13.50 2.14
N GLY A 22 7.24 -12.50 1.49
CA GLY A 22 5.78 -12.50 1.23
C GLY A 22 4.95 -11.58 2.14
N LYS A 23 5.56 -10.54 2.73
CA LYS A 23 4.85 -9.56 3.59
C LYS A 23 3.66 -8.90 2.91
N GLY A 24 3.77 -8.54 1.63
CA GLY A 24 2.67 -7.97 0.86
C GLY A 24 1.49 -8.94 0.78
N VAL A 25 1.74 -10.19 0.38
CA VAL A 25 0.71 -11.24 0.28
C VAL A 25 0.06 -11.53 1.64
N THR A 26 0.84 -11.61 2.71
CA THR A 26 0.31 -11.79 4.08
C THR A 26 -0.57 -10.62 4.48
N THR A 27 -0.15 -9.38 4.21
CA THR A 27 -0.93 -8.17 4.52
C THR A 27 -2.26 -8.17 3.75
N ALA A 28 -2.22 -8.48 2.44
CA ALA A 28 -3.41 -8.60 1.60
C ALA A 28 -4.39 -9.66 2.11
N SER A 29 -3.86 -10.81 2.54
CA SER A 29 -4.64 -11.93 3.09
C SER A 29 -5.33 -11.55 4.41
N ILE A 30 -4.60 -10.88 5.32
CA ILE A 30 -5.18 -10.38 6.58
C ILE A 30 -6.29 -9.38 6.31
N ALA A 31 -6.07 -8.43 5.39
CA ALA A 31 -7.08 -7.45 5.01
C ALA A 31 -8.34 -8.13 4.44
N LYS A 32 -8.18 -9.16 3.60
CA LYS A 32 -9.31 -9.93 3.06
C LYS A 32 -10.10 -10.66 4.15
N LEU A 33 -9.41 -11.24 5.14
CA LEU A 33 -10.08 -11.87 6.29
C LEU A 33 -10.88 -10.86 7.12
N PHE A 34 -10.36 -9.64 7.31
CA PHE A 34 -11.11 -8.57 7.97
C PHE A 34 -12.33 -8.12 7.16
N GLN A 35 -12.22 -7.98 5.84
CA GLN A 35 -13.37 -7.73 4.97
C GLN A 35 -14.42 -8.84 5.08
N PHE A 36 -14.01 -10.12 5.11
CA PHE A 36 -14.91 -11.26 5.32
C PHE A 36 -15.62 -11.24 6.67
N ARG A 37 -15.07 -10.56 7.67
CA ARG A 37 -15.72 -10.32 8.98
C ARG A 37 -16.56 -9.05 9.01
N GLY A 38 -16.72 -8.36 7.89
CA GLY A 38 -17.52 -7.15 7.76
C GLY A 38 -16.82 -5.86 8.19
N TYR A 39 -15.49 -5.87 8.36
CA TYR A 39 -14.74 -4.65 8.69
C TYR A 39 -14.40 -3.85 7.43
N SER A 40 -14.43 -2.51 7.56
CA SER A 40 -13.80 -1.62 6.60
C SER A 40 -12.29 -1.61 6.86
N VAL A 41 -11.50 -1.78 5.79
CA VAL A 41 -10.04 -1.89 5.86
C VAL A 41 -9.44 -0.96 4.82
N ARG A 42 -8.28 -0.37 5.13
CA ARG A 42 -7.41 0.31 4.18
C ARG A 42 -5.99 -0.16 4.44
N ILE A 43 -5.21 -0.31 3.37
CA ILE A 43 -3.81 -0.75 3.45
C ILE A 43 -2.93 0.45 3.10
N VAL A 44 -1.80 0.56 3.81
CA VAL A 44 -0.76 1.55 3.52
C VAL A 44 0.54 0.79 3.35
N LYS A 45 1.20 0.99 2.21
CA LYS A 45 2.57 0.52 1.96
C LYS A 45 3.54 1.66 2.26
N ILE A 46 4.63 1.34 2.94
CA ILE A 46 5.71 2.28 3.24
C ILE A 46 6.98 1.70 2.64
N ASP A 47 7.44 2.32 1.55
CA ASP A 47 8.67 1.94 0.89
C ASP A 47 9.82 2.86 1.36
N PRO A 48 10.89 2.32 1.95
CA PRO A 48 11.99 3.12 2.50
C PRO A 48 13.00 3.56 1.42
N TYR A 49 12.57 3.65 0.16
CA TYR A 49 13.40 4.14 -0.94
C TYR A 49 13.40 5.67 -0.98
N LEU A 50 14.45 6.25 -1.55
CA LEU A 50 14.51 7.69 -1.77
C LEU A 50 13.64 8.13 -2.95
N ASN A 51 13.37 7.21 -3.87
CA ASN A 51 12.54 7.45 -5.04
C ASN A 51 11.13 7.89 -4.61
N ILE A 52 10.60 8.90 -5.29
CA ILE A 52 9.23 9.39 -5.04
C ILE A 52 8.19 8.36 -5.51
N ASP A 53 8.47 7.72 -6.64
CA ASP A 53 7.72 6.64 -7.26
C ASP A 53 8.71 5.61 -7.85
N PRO A 54 8.28 4.39 -8.19
CA PRO A 54 9.18 3.37 -8.69
C PRO A 54 9.51 3.50 -10.19
N GLY A 55 9.02 4.53 -10.90
CA GLY A 55 9.15 4.67 -12.36
C GLY A 55 10.60 4.75 -12.85
N THR A 56 11.54 5.17 -11.98
CA THR A 56 12.97 5.22 -12.29
C THR A 56 13.74 3.93 -11.96
N LEU A 57 13.09 2.94 -11.34
CA LEU A 57 13.74 1.67 -10.97
C LEU A 57 13.78 0.72 -12.18
N ASN A 58 14.81 -0.13 -12.23
CA ASN A 58 14.88 -1.19 -13.24
C ASN A 58 13.85 -2.30 -12.90
N PRO A 59 12.81 -2.52 -13.74
CA PRO A 59 11.74 -3.46 -13.40
C PRO A 59 12.18 -4.92 -13.38
N ILE A 60 13.28 -5.27 -14.06
CA ILE A 60 13.82 -6.63 -14.07
C ILE A 60 14.47 -6.96 -12.71
N GLU A 61 15.01 -5.96 -12.02
CA GLU A 61 15.72 -6.15 -10.75
C GLU A 61 14.84 -5.84 -9.53
N HIS A 62 13.94 -4.86 -9.64
CA HIS A 62 13.14 -4.36 -8.53
C HIS A 62 11.66 -4.79 -8.57
N GLY A 63 11.23 -5.46 -9.64
CA GLY A 63 9.86 -5.88 -9.85
C GLY A 63 9.04 -4.90 -10.69
N GLU A 64 7.81 -5.30 -11.01
CA GLU A 64 6.92 -4.48 -11.83
C GLU A 64 6.54 -3.15 -11.15
N VAL A 65 6.19 -2.17 -11.98
CA VAL A 65 5.55 -0.93 -11.54
C VAL A 65 4.05 -1.09 -11.72
N PHE A 66 3.28 -0.90 -10.65
CA PHE A 66 1.82 -0.91 -10.71
C PHE A 66 1.32 0.49 -11.07
N VAL A 67 0.44 0.57 -12.07
CA VAL A 67 -0.12 1.85 -12.55
C VAL A 67 -1.57 1.96 -12.12
N THR A 68 -1.92 3.06 -11.46
CA THR A 68 -3.27 3.33 -10.97
C THR A 68 -4.09 4.17 -11.97
N ASP A 69 -5.39 3.93 -12.02
CA ASP A 69 -6.32 4.76 -12.81
C ASP A 69 -6.42 6.20 -12.27
N GLN A 70 -6.09 6.39 -10.99
CA GLN A 70 -6.10 7.70 -10.33
C GLN A 70 -4.69 8.30 -10.30
N THR A 71 -4.61 9.63 -10.41
CA THR A 71 -3.38 10.37 -10.18
C THR A 71 -3.45 11.11 -8.87
N TRP A 72 -2.42 10.97 -8.04
CA TRP A 72 -2.28 11.64 -6.76
C TRP A 72 -1.32 12.81 -6.85
N THR A 73 -1.54 13.81 -6.02
CA THR A 73 -0.59 14.91 -5.83
C THR A 73 0.15 14.70 -4.53
N PHE A 74 1.46 14.51 -4.60
CA PHE A 74 2.33 14.37 -3.44
C PHE A 74 3.19 15.62 -3.27
N ARG A 75 3.17 16.23 -2.09
CA ARG A 75 3.93 17.44 -1.75
C ARG A 75 4.76 17.18 -0.48
N PRO A 76 6.01 16.68 -0.62
CA PRO A 76 6.82 16.36 0.55
C PRO A 76 7.37 17.61 1.27
N VAL A 77 7.53 18.73 0.56
CA VAL A 77 7.97 20.04 1.07
C VAL A 77 7.32 21.16 0.23
N ASP A 78 7.22 22.37 0.77
CA ASP A 78 6.38 23.46 0.23
C ASP A 78 6.59 23.78 -1.26
N ASP A 79 7.83 23.67 -1.75
CA ASP A 79 8.19 24.02 -3.15
C ASP A 79 8.22 22.82 -4.11
N PHE A 80 7.96 21.60 -3.62
CA PHE A 80 8.03 20.40 -4.44
C PHE A 80 6.67 19.70 -4.52
N GLN A 81 6.21 19.47 -5.76
CA GLN A 81 4.98 18.76 -6.04
C GLN A 81 5.20 17.71 -7.13
N PHE A 82 4.77 16.50 -6.85
CA PHE A 82 4.83 15.36 -7.76
C PHE A 82 3.42 14.89 -8.09
N LYS A 83 3.20 14.46 -9.33
CA LYS A 83 2.00 13.73 -9.73
C LYS A 83 2.37 12.26 -9.80
N ILE A 84 1.70 11.43 -9.01
CA ILE A 84 2.01 10.01 -8.88
C ILE A 84 0.82 9.20 -9.41
N SER A 85 1.09 8.31 -10.35
CA SER A 85 0.17 7.24 -10.78
C SER A 85 0.89 5.90 -10.89
N GLU A 86 2.18 5.87 -10.58
CA GLU A 86 3.05 4.69 -10.59
C GLU A 86 3.42 4.38 -9.15
N ILE A 87 3.16 3.15 -8.71
CA ILE A 87 3.35 2.69 -7.33
C ILE A 87 3.88 1.26 -7.31
N ASP A 88 4.30 0.80 -6.13
CA ASP A 88 4.92 -0.51 -5.94
C ASP A 88 3.97 -1.68 -6.28
N LEU A 89 4.54 -2.80 -6.74
CA LEU A 89 3.79 -4.00 -7.15
C LEU A 89 2.88 -4.60 -6.07
N ASP A 90 3.17 -4.35 -4.79
CA ASP A 90 2.33 -4.82 -3.68
C ASP A 90 0.90 -4.27 -3.79
N PHE A 91 0.69 -3.08 -4.37
CA PHE A 91 -0.64 -2.51 -4.57
C PHE A 91 -1.50 -3.35 -5.51
N GLY A 92 -0.92 -3.89 -6.59
CA GLY A 92 -1.64 -4.83 -7.45
C GLY A 92 -2.05 -6.10 -6.69
N THR A 93 -1.24 -6.55 -5.74
CA THR A 93 -1.60 -7.69 -4.88
C THR A 93 -2.73 -7.32 -3.91
N TYR A 94 -2.69 -6.12 -3.32
CA TYR A 94 -3.75 -5.63 -2.44
C TYR A 94 -5.08 -5.51 -3.17
N GLU A 95 -5.08 -4.92 -4.36
CA GLU A 95 -6.27 -4.77 -5.19
C GLU A 95 -6.86 -6.13 -5.56
N ARG A 96 -6.05 -7.07 -6.04
CA ARG A 96 -6.51 -8.43 -6.40
C ARG A 96 -7.17 -9.17 -5.23
N PHE A 97 -6.64 -9.03 -4.00
CA PHE A 97 -7.19 -9.73 -2.83
C PHE A 97 -8.43 -9.05 -2.29
N THR A 98 -8.42 -7.72 -2.22
CA THR A 98 -9.40 -6.95 -1.46
C THR A 98 -10.48 -6.31 -2.31
N GLY A 99 -10.27 -6.23 -3.63
CA GLY A 99 -11.13 -5.49 -4.56
C GLY A 99 -11.15 -3.98 -4.29
N MET A 100 -10.18 -3.47 -3.54
CA MET A 100 -10.02 -2.04 -3.30
C MET A 100 -9.12 -1.48 -4.39
N ASN A 101 -9.61 -0.49 -5.11
CA ASN A 101 -8.79 0.25 -6.06
C ASN A 101 -7.68 0.96 -5.29
N ALA A 102 -6.46 0.87 -5.85
CA ALA A 102 -5.33 1.64 -5.38
C ALA A 102 -5.60 3.14 -5.52
#